data_AF-A5D085-F1
#
_entry.id   AF-A5D085-F1
#
_cell.length_a   1.000
_cell.length_b   1.000
_cell.length_c   1.000
_cell.angle_alpha   90.00
_cell.angle_beta   90.00
_cell.angle_gamma   90.00
#
_symmetry.space_group_name_H-M   'P 1'
#
loop_
_entity.id
_entity.type
_entity.pdbx_description
1 polymer ?
#
loop_
_entity_poly.entity_id
_entity_poly.type
_entity_poly.pdbx_seq_one_letter_code
_entity_poly.pdbx_strand_id
1 'polypeptide(L)' 'MKYATAPFKEPDPSKKKRKGDLWCPFCGEWRQFKANPYGSKSCPVCNISTMDYWVKTVNGLWEISLKPRGG' A
#
# COMPACT_ATOMS: atom_id res chain seq x y z
N MET A 1 -0.34 -20.21 -16.06
CA MET A 1 -0.04 -18.86 -15.52
C MET A 1 0.95 -19.01 -14.38
N LYS A 2 2.08 -18.30 -14.38
CA LYS A 2 3.00 -18.29 -13.24
C LYS A 2 2.37 -17.41 -12.16
N TYR A 3 1.62 -18.01 -11.24
CA TYR A 3 1.33 -17.34 -9.98
C TYR A 3 2.66 -17.27 -9.23
N ALA A 4 3.44 -16.22 -9.52
CA ALA A 4 4.58 -15.89 -8.70
C ALA A 4 3.99 -15.64 -7.32
N THR A 5 4.24 -16.56 -6.38
CA THR A 5 4.11 -16.30 -4.94
C THR A 5 4.75 -14.95 -4.72
N ALA A 6 3.95 -13.91 -4.58
CA ALA A 6 4.50 -12.57 -4.44
C ALA A 6 5.36 -12.63 -3.19
N PRO A 7 6.69 -12.43 -3.27
CA PRO A 7 7.50 -12.43 -2.09
C PRO A 7 7.04 -11.21 -1.32
N PHE A 8 6.23 -11.45 -0.30
CA PHE A 8 5.87 -10.45 0.67
C PHE A 8 7.17 -9.92 1.25
N LYS A 9 7.52 -8.68 0.90
CA LYS A 9 8.73 -8.03 1.42
C LYS A 9 8.34 -7.20 2.62
N GLU A 10 9.04 -7.39 3.72
CA GLU A 10 8.92 -6.54 4.90
C GLU A 10 9.50 -5.15 4.62
N PRO A 11 9.00 -4.09 5.29
CA PRO A 11 9.55 -2.75 5.17
C PRO A 11 11.03 -2.69 5.57
N ASP A 12 11.89 -2.29 4.62
CA ASP A 12 13.32 -2.12 4.88
C ASP A 12 13.56 -0.79 5.63
N PRO A 13 14.11 -0.82 6.86
CA PRO A 13 14.36 0.40 7.65
C PRO A 13 15.46 1.29 7.04
N SER A 14 16.32 0.73 6.18
CA SER A 14 17.36 1.47 5.45
C SER A 14 16.77 2.35 4.34
N LYS A 15 15.56 2.05 3.86
CA LYS A 15 14.92 2.81 2.80
C LYS A 15 14.21 4.03 3.37
N LYS A 16 14.58 5.22 2.91
CA LYS A 16 13.96 6.48 3.32
C LYS A 16 12.48 6.51 2.96
N LYS A 17 11.62 6.57 3.97
CA LYS A 17 10.18 6.84 3.84
C LYS A 17 9.91 8.34 3.82
N ARG A 18 9.23 8.86 2.79
CA ARG A 18 8.71 10.23 2.85
C ARG A 18 7.36 10.28 3.56
N LYS A 19 7.00 11.44 4.10
CA LYS A 19 5.68 11.63 4.75
C LYS A 19 4.57 11.33 3.74
N GLY A 20 3.72 10.35 4.05
CA GLY A 20 2.62 9.93 3.19
C GLY A 20 2.93 8.78 2.22
N ASP A 21 4.18 8.31 2.16
CA ASP A 21 4.52 7.10 1.42
C ASP A 21 4.01 5.86 2.15
N LEU A 22 3.55 4.89 1.36
CA LEU A 22 3.15 3.56 1.80
C LEU A 22 4.14 2.53 1.27
N TRP A 23 4.41 1.51 2.08
CA TRP A 23 5.21 0.37 1.67
C TRP A 23 4.42 -0.51 0.72
N CYS A 24 4.96 -0.77 -0.46
CA CYS A 24 4.43 -1.78 -1.36
C CYS A 24 5.16 -3.10 -1.10
N PRO A 25 4.53 -4.13 -0.51
CA PRO A 25 5.18 -5.41 -0.19
C PRO A 25 5.54 -6.21 -1.45
N PHE A 26 4.93 -5.89 -2.59
CA PHE A 26 5.19 -6.55 -3.87
C PHE A 26 6.40 -5.94 -4.58
N CYS A 27 6.49 -4.60 -4.63
CA CYS A 27 7.66 -3.90 -5.17
C CYS A 27 8.85 -3.93 -4.19
N GLY A 28 8.59 -4.01 -2.88
CA GLY A 28 9.59 -3.87 -1.83
C GLY A 28 10.12 -2.46 -1.70
N GLU A 29 9.25 -1.45 -1.81
CA GLU A 29 9.68 -0.05 -1.80
C GLU A 29 8.60 0.90 -1.24
N TRP A 30 9.05 1.99 -0.61
CA TRP A 30 8.21 3.10 -0.18
C TRP A 30 7.78 3.93 -1.39
N ARG A 31 6.47 4.08 -1.59
CA ARG A 31 5.92 4.82 -2.72
C ARG A 31 4.68 5.60 -2.32
N GLN A 32 4.43 6.68 -3.05
CA GLN A 32 3.19 7.42 -2.95
C GLN A 32 2.11 6.70 -3.77
N PHE A 33 1.22 5.98 -3.09
CA PHE A 33 0.10 5.30 -3.76
C PHE A 33 -0.88 6.35 -4.29
N LYS A 34 -1.34 6.18 -5.53
CA LYS A 34 -2.25 7.10 -6.21
C LYS A 34 -3.69 6.67 -6.00
N ALA A 35 -4.60 7.64 -5.78
CA ALA A 35 -6.02 7.33 -5.73
C ALA A 35 -6.47 6.71 -7.06
N ASN A 36 -7.25 5.64 -6.98
CA ASN A 36 -7.93 5.04 -8.11
C ASN A 36 -9.41 5.48 -8.13
N PRO A 37 -10.11 5.29 -9.26
CA PRO A 37 -11.52 5.69 -9.40
C PRO A 37 -12.46 5.03 -8.38
N TYR A 38 -12.04 3.91 -7.79
CA TYR A 38 -12.80 3.14 -6.80
C TYR A 38 -12.61 3.64 -5.36
N GLY A 39 -11.93 4.78 -5.16
CA GLY A 39 -11.74 5.40 -3.85
C GLY A 39 -10.67 4.74 -2.97
N SER A 40 -9.91 3.76 -3.49
CA SER A 40 -8.71 3.23 -2.83
C SER A 40 -7.44 3.84 -3.43
N LYS A 41 -6.28 3.65 -2.79
CA LYS A 41 -5.00 4.06 -3.37
C LYS A 41 -4.29 2.83 -3.91
N SER A 42 -3.65 2.93 -5.07
CA SER A 42 -2.90 1.83 -5.68
C SER A 42 -1.44 2.20 -5.91
N CYS A 43 -0.56 1.20 -5.84
CA CYS A 43 0.83 1.35 -6.23
C CYS A 43 0.90 1.71 -7.72
N PRO A 44 1.61 2.78 -8.13
CA PRO A 44 1.67 3.20 -9.53
C PRO A 44 2.48 2.26 -10.44
N VAL A 45 3.14 1.22 -9.87
CA VAL A 45 3.95 0.26 -10.65
C VAL A 45 3.27 -1.10 -10.77
N CYS A 46 2.87 -1.70 -9.66
CA CYS A 46 2.25 -3.03 -9.68
C CYS A 46 0.73 -3.01 -9.53
N ASN A 47 0.11 -1.82 -9.45
CA ASN A 47 -1.34 -1.61 -9.30
C ASN A 47 -1.99 -2.22 -8.04
N ILE A 48 -1.21 -2.78 -7.10
CA ILE A 48 -1.76 -3.31 -5.85
C ILE A 48 -2.42 -2.21 -5.04
N SER A 49 -3.63 -2.49 -4.55
CA SER A 49 -4.46 -1.54 -3.80
C SER A 49 -4.09 -1.52 -2.31
N THR A 50 -4.33 -0.41 -1.63
CA THR A 50 -4.39 -0.32 -0.17
C THR A 50 -5.50 -1.16 0.44
N MET A 51 -6.40 -1.74 -0.36
CA MET A 51 -7.37 -2.73 0.08
C MET A 51 -6.78 -4.13 0.27
N ASP A 52 -5.62 -4.40 -0.35
CA ASP A 52 -4.91 -5.68 -0.25
C ASP A 52 -4.50 -5.99 1.21
N TYR A 53 -4.63 -7.26 1.59
CA TYR A 53 -4.35 -7.75 2.94
C TYR A 53 -2.93 -7.39 3.40
N TRP A 54 -1.92 -7.66 2.57
CA TRP A 54 -0.52 -7.45 2.93
C TRP A 54 -0.18 -5.98 2.99
N VAL A 55 -0.71 -5.18 2.05
CA VAL A 55 -0.55 -3.72 2.08
C VAL A 55 -1.17 -3.14 3.36
N LYS A 56 -2.34 -3.59 3.78
CA LYS A 56 -2.99 -3.15 5.03
C LYS A 56 -2.16 -3.49 6.25
N THR A 57 -1.69 -4.73 6.35
CA THR A 57 -0.91 -5.22 7.49
C THR A 57 0.38 -4.45 7.68
N VAL A 58 1.19 -4.30 6.63
CA VAL A 58 2.51 -3.62 6.75
C VAL A 58 2.41 -2.11 6.92
N ASN A 59 1.30 -1.51 6.50
CA ASN A 59 1.08 -0.06 6.63
C ASN A 59 0.13 0.31 7.78
N GLY A 60 -0.38 -0.65 8.54
CA GLY A 60 -1.34 -0.40 9.63
C GLY A 60 -2.66 0.24 9.16
N LEU A 61 -3.17 -0.13 7.98
CA LEU A 61 -4.37 0.48 7.38
C LEU A 61 -5.68 -0.22 7.78
N TRP A 62 -5.65 -1.10 8.78
CA TRP A 62 -6.81 -1.89 9.22
C TRP A 62 -7.93 -1.03 9.84
N GLU A 63 -7.63 0.16 10.35
CA GLU A 63 -8.57 0.97 11.14
C GLU A 63 -9.01 2.30 10.49
N ILE A 64 -8.56 2.62 9.27
CA ILE A 64 -8.95 3.90 8.62
C ILE A 64 -10.25 3.73 7.83
N SER A 65 -11.35 3.40 8.51
CA SER A 65 -12.71 3.46 7.95
C SER A 65 -13.62 4.51 8.62
N LEU A 66 -13.07 5.38 9.48
CA LEU A 66 -13.82 6.49 10.09
C LEU A 66 -13.06 7.81 9.93
N LYS A 67 -13.14 8.42 8.76
CA LYS A 67 -13.25 9.89 8.73
C LYS A 67 -14.65 10.20 8.25
N PRO A 68 -15.57 10.71 9.09
CA PRO A 68 -16.75 11.36 8.56
C PRO A 68 -16.25 12.44 7.61
N ARG A 69 -16.75 12.44 6.37
CA ARG A 69 -16.65 13.63 5.54
C ARG A 69 -17.39 14.70 6.31
N GLY A 70 -16.67 15.71 6.80
CA GLY A 70 -17.30 16.89 7.38
C GLY A 70 -18.30 17.43 6.36
N GLY A 71 -19.55 17.58 6.81
CA GLY A 71 -20.53 18.47 6.18
C GLY A 71 -20.24 19.91 6.55
#